data_AF-A0A6P6F9H7-F1
#
_entry.id   AF-A0A6P6F9H7-F1
#
_cell.length_a   1.000
_cell.length_b   1.000
_cell.length_c   1.000
_cell.angle_alpha   90.00
_cell.angle_beta   90.00
_cell.angle_gamma   90.00
#
_symmetry.space_group_name_H-M   'P 1'
#
loop_
_entity.id
_entity.type
_entity.pdbx_description
1 polymer ?
#
loop_
_entity_poly.entity_id
_entity_poly.type
_entity_poly.pdbx_seq_one_letter_code
_entity_poly.pdbx_strand_id
1 'polypeptide(L)'
;MATGNELAVLRRRRGHCTGHFTRLSKKLDEIEQSDCPQESGLIQIKNRLETHETEFRAIQNEIISIDEEETTRGFEIADEYEKLELRVINQLNNIRLATSSKSTNGESAAGRESAPLKLPEIRIPTFDGILENWHSFYDSL
;
A
#
# COMPACT_ATOMS: atom_id res chain seq x y z
N MET A 1 0.44 46.08 -6.51
CA MET A 1 -1.02 45.85 -6.32
C MET A 1 -1.51 44.51 -6.91
N ALA A 2 -0.76 43.81 -7.77
CA ALA A 2 -1.20 42.54 -8.37
C ALA A 2 -1.04 41.29 -7.46
N THR A 3 -0.08 41.32 -6.53
CA THR A 3 0.30 40.16 -5.69
C THR A 3 -0.81 39.69 -4.75
N GLY A 4 -1.64 40.60 -4.22
CA GLY A 4 -2.72 40.25 -3.30
C GLY A 4 -3.86 39.44 -3.93
N ASN A 5 -4.22 39.73 -5.19
CA ASN A 5 -5.27 38.99 -5.90
C ASN A 5 -4.78 37.61 -6.35
N GLU A 6 -3.53 37.53 -6.82
CA GLU A 6 -2.88 36.28 -7.21
C GLU A 6 -2.77 35.33 -6.01
N LEU A 7 -2.29 35.82 -4.87
CA LEU A 7 -2.19 35.04 -3.64
C LEU A 7 -3.56 34.52 -3.17
N ALA A 8 -4.62 35.31 -3.30
CA ALA A 8 -5.98 34.86 -2.98
C ALA A 8 -6.46 33.72 -3.90
N VAL A 9 -6.14 33.78 -5.19
CA VAL A 9 -6.44 32.70 -6.14
C VAL A 9 -5.67 31.43 -5.80
N LEU A 10 -4.38 31.55 -5.48
CA LEU A 10 -3.55 30.41 -5.09
C LEU A 10 -4.03 29.76 -3.79
N ARG A 11 -4.35 30.55 -2.76
CA ARG A 11 -4.94 30.05 -1.51
C ARG A 11 -6.25 29.29 -1.76
N ARG A 12 -7.09 29.77 -2.69
CA ARG A 12 -8.32 29.07 -3.09
C ARG A 12 -8.01 27.74 -3.80
N ARG A 13 -7.05 27.71 -4.72
CA ARG A 13 -6.60 26.49 -5.41
C ARG A 13 -6.04 25.47 -4.40
N ARG A 14 -5.24 25.91 -3.44
CA ARG A 14 -4.75 25.06 -2.33
C ARG A 14 -5.91 24.46 -1.53
N GLY A 15 -6.90 25.28 -1.19
CA GLY A 15 -8.12 24.81 -0.52
C GLY A 15 -8.86 23.75 -1.32
N HIS A 16 -8.89 23.87 -2.66
CA HIS A 16 -9.47 22.86 -3.54
C HIS A 16 -8.73 21.52 -3.47
N CYS A 17 -7.39 21.52 -3.54
CA CYS A 17 -6.58 20.31 -3.35
C CYS A 17 -6.81 19.67 -1.98
N THR A 18 -6.84 20.50 -0.92
CA THR A 18 -7.13 20.04 0.45
C THR A 18 -8.50 19.36 0.53
N GLY A 19 -9.52 19.91 -0.14
CA GLY A 19 -10.84 19.29 -0.23
C GLY A 19 -10.83 17.90 -0.91
N HIS A 20 -9.94 17.67 -1.87
CA HIS A 20 -9.76 16.34 -2.45
C HIS A 20 -9.16 15.35 -1.45
N PHE A 21 -8.17 15.76 -0.64
CA PHE A 21 -7.64 14.92 0.44
C PHE A 21 -8.73 14.53 1.43
N THR A 22 -9.55 15.48 1.88
CA THR A 22 -10.69 15.19 2.78
C THR A 22 -11.67 14.21 2.15
N ARG A 23 -11.99 14.37 0.86
CA ARG A 23 -12.89 13.47 0.14
C ARG A 23 -12.30 12.07 -0.01
N LEU A 24 -10.99 11.95 -0.26
CA LEU A 24 -10.29 10.68 -0.34
C LEU A 24 -10.21 9.99 1.03
N SER A 25 -9.96 10.75 2.10
CA SER A 25 -10.03 10.24 3.48
C SER A 25 -11.39 9.64 3.78
N LYS A 26 -12.49 10.34 3.45
CA LYS A 26 -13.84 9.81 3.66
C LYS A 26 -14.07 8.49 2.89
N LYS A 27 -13.59 8.42 1.64
CA LYS A 27 -13.67 7.17 0.86
C LYS A 27 -12.86 6.05 1.49
N LEU A 28 -11.70 6.37 2.05
CA LEU A 28 -10.90 5.39 2.78
C LEU A 28 -11.67 4.90 4.01
N ASP A 29 -12.28 5.79 4.78
CA ASP A 29 -13.11 5.42 5.94
C ASP A 29 -14.27 4.49 5.53
N GLU A 30 -14.91 4.75 4.37
CA GLU A 30 -15.95 3.88 3.79
C GLU A 30 -15.42 2.48 3.44
N ILE A 31 -14.19 2.39 2.91
CA ILE A 31 -13.52 1.10 2.62
C ILE A 31 -13.15 0.38 3.93
N GLU A 32 -12.64 1.10 4.93
CA GLU A 32 -12.24 0.53 6.21
C GLU A 32 -13.42 -0.02 7.02
N GLN A 33 -14.61 0.56 6.85
CA GLN A 33 -15.85 0.08 7.46
C GLN A 33 -16.47 -1.10 6.69
N SER A 34 -16.00 -1.39 5.49
CA SER A 34 -16.47 -2.52 4.70
C SER A 34 -15.78 -3.81 5.15
N ASP A 35 -16.56 -4.86 5.40
CA ASP A 35 -16.03 -6.19 5.77
C ASP A 35 -15.32 -6.93 4.61
N CYS A 36 -15.37 -6.37 3.39
CA CYS A 36 -14.75 -6.97 2.22
C CYS A 36 -13.42 -6.29 1.83
N PRO A 37 -12.37 -7.06 1.47
CA PRO A 37 -11.12 -6.48 0.96
C PRO A 37 -11.34 -5.72 -0.36
N GLN A 38 -11.05 -4.42 -0.38
CA GLN A 38 -11.20 -3.56 -1.57
C GLN A 38 -9.86 -3.04 -2.09
N GLU A 39 -8.95 -3.96 -2.44
CA GLU A 39 -7.59 -3.63 -2.89
C GLU A 39 -7.57 -2.64 -4.08
N SER A 40 -8.42 -2.86 -5.08
CA SER A 40 -8.50 -1.98 -6.25
C SER A 40 -8.95 -0.55 -5.88
N GLY A 41 -9.85 -0.41 -4.91
CA GLY A 41 -10.30 0.88 -4.38
C GLY A 41 -9.16 1.62 -3.68
N LEU A 42 -8.38 0.92 -2.85
CA LEU A 42 -7.22 1.48 -2.17
C LEU A 42 -6.13 1.92 -3.14
N ILE A 43 -5.85 1.13 -4.19
CA ILE A 43 -4.92 1.52 -5.26
C ILE A 43 -5.40 2.79 -5.97
N GLN A 44 -6.70 2.88 -6.25
CA GLN A 44 -7.26 4.07 -6.88
C GLN A 44 -7.15 5.31 -5.97
N ILE A 45 -7.38 5.15 -4.66
CA ILE A 45 -7.20 6.23 -3.68
C ILE A 45 -5.73 6.67 -3.69
N LYS A 46 -4.78 5.74 -3.61
CA LYS A 46 -3.34 6.03 -3.65
C LYS A 46 -2.93 6.86 -4.87
N ASN A 47 -3.28 6.41 -6.07
CA ASN A 47 -2.90 7.11 -7.31
C ASN A 47 -3.49 8.53 -7.38
N ARG A 48 -4.72 8.71 -6.89
CA ARG A 48 -5.37 10.03 -6.83
C ARG A 48 -4.74 10.93 -5.78
N LEU A 49 -4.32 10.35 -4.67
CA LEU A 49 -3.66 11.03 -3.57
C LEU A 49 -2.32 11.62 -4.06
N GLU A 50 -1.50 10.81 -4.75
CA GLU A 50 -0.24 11.25 -5.39
C GLU A 50 -0.45 12.38 -6.42
N THR A 51 -1.52 12.28 -7.23
CA THR A 51 -1.85 13.31 -8.22
C THR A 51 -2.12 14.66 -7.55
N HIS A 52 -3.00 14.67 -6.54
CA HIS A 52 -3.38 15.90 -5.85
C HIS A 52 -2.26 16.44 -4.95
N GLU A 53 -1.37 15.60 -4.45
CA GLU A 53 -0.16 16.01 -3.72
C GLU A 53 0.80 16.79 -4.59
N THR A 54 1.02 16.32 -5.82
CA THR A 54 1.89 17.02 -6.77
C THR A 54 1.30 18.38 -7.15
N GLU A 55 -0.02 18.46 -7.38
CA GLU A 55 -0.71 19.73 -7.60
C GLU A 55 -0.60 20.67 -6.39
N PHE A 56 -0.82 20.14 -5.19
CA PHE A 56 -0.71 20.89 -3.94
C PHE A 56 0.70 21.46 -3.74
N ARG A 57 1.74 20.64 -3.92
CA ARG A 57 3.14 21.04 -3.75
C ARG A 57 3.51 22.17 -4.72
N ALA A 58 3.07 22.09 -5.98
CA ALA A 58 3.27 23.17 -6.94
C ALA A 58 2.62 24.48 -6.47
N ILE A 59 1.34 24.43 -6.07
CA ILE A 59 0.62 25.61 -5.58
C ILE A 59 1.26 26.16 -4.29
N GLN A 60 1.68 25.30 -3.37
CA GLN A 60 2.29 25.71 -2.11
C GLN A 60 3.64 26.39 -2.34
N ASN A 61 4.46 25.89 -3.28
CA ASN A 61 5.70 26.55 -3.66
C ASN A 61 5.46 27.94 -4.27
N GLU A 62 4.44 28.07 -5.13
CA GLU A 62 4.02 29.37 -5.67
C GLU A 62 3.60 30.33 -4.54
N ILE A 63 2.79 29.86 -3.58
CA ILE A 63 2.37 30.64 -2.41
C ILE A 63 3.58 31.09 -1.59
N ILE A 64 4.49 30.19 -1.22
CA ILE A 64 5.66 30.49 -0.40
C ILE A 64 6.57 31.53 -1.08
N SER A 65 6.69 31.48 -2.41
CA SER A 65 7.47 32.48 -3.17
C SER A 65 6.89 33.90 -3.09
N ILE A 66 5.62 34.05 -2.73
CA ILE A 66 4.93 35.33 -2.56
C ILE A 66 4.84 35.70 -1.06
N ASP A 67 4.61 34.72 -0.19
CA ASP A 67 4.31 34.87 1.23
C ASP A 67 4.93 33.71 2.02
N GLU A 68 6.15 33.91 2.53
CA GLU A 68 6.90 32.89 3.26
C GLU A 68 6.21 32.44 4.56
N GLU A 69 5.37 33.27 5.17
CA GLU A 69 4.63 32.94 6.39
C GLU A 69 3.62 31.80 6.17
N GLU A 70 3.20 31.55 4.93
CA GLU A 70 2.31 30.45 4.56
C GLU A 70 3.00 29.07 4.60
N THR A 71 4.30 29.02 4.88
CA THR A 71 5.08 27.77 5.01
C THR A 71 4.50 26.85 6.07
N THR A 72 4.20 27.37 7.26
CA THR A 72 3.67 26.57 8.39
C THR A 72 2.37 25.87 8.00
N ARG A 73 1.44 26.59 7.37
CA ARG A 73 0.17 26.02 6.90
C ARG A 73 0.36 24.99 5.80
N GLY A 74 1.38 25.17 4.96
CA GLY A 74 1.78 24.18 3.97
C GLY A 74 2.19 22.85 4.61
N PHE A 75 3.03 22.91 5.64
CA PHE A 75 3.46 21.73 6.39
C PHE A 75 2.31 21.03 7.11
N GLU A 76 1.43 21.77 7.78
CA GLU A 76 0.25 21.19 8.45
C GLU A 76 -0.61 20.36 7.49
N ILE A 77 -0.83 20.86 6.26
CA ILE A 77 -1.61 20.13 5.24
C ILE A 77 -0.83 18.93 4.70
N ALA A 78 0.49 19.07 4.53
CA ALA A 78 1.36 17.98 4.09
C ALA A 78 1.41 16.83 5.12
N ASP A 79 1.45 17.14 6.42
CA ASP A 79 1.41 16.15 7.50
C ASP A 79 0.09 15.37 7.49
N GLU A 80 -1.05 16.05 7.25
CA GLU A 80 -2.35 15.38 7.11
C GLU A 80 -2.41 14.48 5.87
N TYR A 81 -1.79 14.91 4.77
CA TYR A 81 -1.61 14.07 3.58
C TYR A 81 -0.79 12.82 3.89
N GLU A 82 0.35 12.96 4.57
CA GLU A 82 1.24 11.84 4.88
C GLU A 82 0.54 10.82 5.78
N LYS A 83 -0.20 11.29 6.79
CA LYS A 83 -1.04 10.42 7.63
C LYS A 83 -2.05 9.63 6.82
N LEU A 84 -2.68 10.27 5.82
CA LEU A 84 -3.64 9.61 4.93
C LEU A 84 -2.95 8.58 4.04
N GLU A 85 -1.81 8.92 3.45
CA GLU A 85 -1.02 8.02 2.59
C GLU A 85 -0.55 6.78 3.35
N LEU A 86 0.01 6.97 4.55
CA LEU A 86 0.43 5.87 5.42
C LEU A 86 -0.75 4.95 5.76
N ARG A 87 -1.94 5.51 5.98
CA ARG A 87 -3.15 4.71 6.22
C ARG A 87 -3.50 3.84 5.02
N VAL A 88 -3.50 4.40 3.81
CA VAL A 88 -3.75 3.64 2.57
C VAL A 88 -2.72 2.52 2.37
N ILE A 89 -1.43 2.82 2.56
CA ILE A 89 -0.35 1.85 2.42
C ILE A 89 -0.50 0.70 3.43
N ASN A 90 -0.80 1.03 4.68
CA ASN A 90 -1.00 0.03 5.72
C ASN A 90 -2.17 -0.91 5.38
N GLN A 91 -3.29 -0.37 4.90
CA GLN A 91 -4.44 -1.19 4.47
C GLN A 91 -4.09 -2.12 3.30
N LEU A 92 -3.36 -1.61 2.29
CA LEU A 92 -2.90 -2.45 1.17
C LEU A 92 -2.00 -3.59 1.64
N ASN A 93 -1.08 -3.32 2.57
CA ASN A 93 -0.20 -4.33 3.14
C ASN A 93 -0.98 -5.38 3.95
N ASN A 94 -1.97 -4.97 4.73
CA ASN A 94 -2.82 -5.88 5.50
C ASN A 94 -3.57 -6.86 4.60
N ILE A 95 -4.13 -6.37 3.48
CA ILE A 95 -4.81 -7.24 2.50
C ILE A 95 -3.84 -8.25 1.91
N ARG A 96 -2.62 -7.83 1.53
CA ARG A 96 -1.59 -8.72 0.98
C ARG A 96 -1.13 -9.80 1.96
N LEU A 97 -0.99 -9.47 3.23
CA LEU A 97 -0.64 -10.43 4.28
C LEU A 97 -1.77 -11.45 4.52
N ALA A 98 -3.03 -10.98 4.48
CA ALA A 98 -4.19 -11.84 4.64
C ALA A 98 -4.36 -12.83 3.48
N THR A 99 -4.09 -12.41 2.23
CA THR A 99 -4.16 -13.30 1.06
C THR A 99 -3.02 -14.32 1.04
N SER A 100 -1.81 -13.94 1.46
CA SER A 100 -0.67 -14.86 1.58
C SER A 100 -0.93 -15.98 2.60
N SER A 101 -1.57 -15.65 3.73
CA SER A 101 -1.88 -16.62 4.79
C SER A 101 -2.97 -17.64 4.42
N LYS A 102 -3.77 -17.39 3.37
CA LYS A 102 -4.87 -18.26 2.95
C LYS A 102 -4.44 -19.37 1.96
N SER A 103 -3.19 -19.34 1.48
CA SER A 103 -2.70 -20.27 0.46
C SER A 103 -2.30 -21.67 0.99
N THR A 104 -2.50 -21.99 2.27
CA THR A 104 -2.11 -23.30 2.84
C THR A 104 -3.26 -24.28 3.11
N ASN A 105 -4.54 -23.87 3.03
CA ASN A 105 -5.66 -24.77 3.32
C ASN A 105 -6.73 -24.72 2.21
N GLY A 106 -6.71 -25.68 1.29
CA GLY A 106 -7.70 -25.72 0.21
C GLY A 106 -7.69 -26.89 -0.77
N GLU A 107 -7.39 -28.12 -0.34
CA GLU A 107 -7.95 -29.31 -1.01
C GLU A 107 -8.89 -30.02 -0.03
N SER A 108 -10.19 -29.98 -0.33
CA SER A 108 -11.14 -31.02 0.10
C SER A 108 -12.45 -30.83 -0.68
N ALA A 109 -12.46 -31.38 -1.88
CA ALA A 109 -13.70 -31.78 -2.54
C ALA A 109 -14.20 -33.06 -1.86
N ALA A 110 -15.48 -33.02 -1.46
CA ALA A 110 -16.37 -34.15 -1.16
C ALA A 110 -15.85 -35.23 -0.20
N GLY A 111 -16.64 -35.53 0.83
CA GLY A 111 -16.47 -36.70 1.68
C GLY A 111 -16.37 -38.00 0.88
N ARG A 112 -15.15 -38.33 0.46
CA ARG A 112 -14.66 -39.68 0.33
C ARG A 112 -14.13 -40.07 1.69
N GLU A 113 -14.73 -41.13 2.20
CA GLU A 113 -14.24 -42.04 3.23
C GLU A 113 -12.74 -41.85 3.47
N SER A 114 -12.39 -41.31 4.64
CA SER A 114 -11.00 -41.07 5.03
C SER A 114 -10.31 -42.41 5.25
N ALA A 115 -9.79 -42.99 4.18
CA ALA A 115 -8.77 -44.01 4.26
C ALA A 115 -7.50 -43.33 4.79
N PRO A 116 -6.85 -43.86 5.84
CA PRO A 116 -5.61 -43.29 6.34
C PRO A 116 -4.52 -43.45 5.27
N LEU A 117 -4.24 -42.35 4.56
CA LEU A 117 -3.13 -42.26 3.62
C LEU A 117 -1.82 -42.34 4.39
N LYS A 118 -1.33 -43.57 4.58
CA LYS A 118 -0.02 -43.83 5.18
C LYS A 118 1.02 -43.51 4.13
N LEU A 119 1.72 -42.40 4.30
CA LEU A 119 2.83 -42.01 3.43
C LEU A 119 3.89 -43.11 3.44
N PRO A 120 4.46 -43.48 2.27
CA PRO A 120 5.56 -44.43 2.22
C PRO A 120 6.75 -43.87 2.99
N GLU A 121 7.40 -44.73 3.76
CA GLU A 121 8.56 -44.36 4.56
C GLU A 121 9.72 -43.97 3.65
N ILE A 122 10.14 -42.71 3.71
CA ILE A 122 11.27 -42.19 2.95
C ILE A 122 12.55 -42.56 3.70
N ARG A 123 13.41 -43.39 3.08
CA ARG A 123 14.74 -43.67 3.63
C ARG A 123 15.66 -42.49 3.32
N ILE A 124 16.00 -41.73 4.35
CA ILE A 124 17.03 -40.70 4.24
C ILE A 124 18.39 -41.40 4.21
N PRO A 125 19.26 -41.12 3.22
CA PRO A 125 20.60 -41.68 3.21
C PRO A 125 21.35 -41.20 4.46
N THR A 126 21.92 -42.14 5.19
CA THR A 126 22.81 -41.82 6.30
C THR A 126 24.17 -41.48 5.70
N PHE A 127 24.69 -40.28 6.01
CA PHE A 127 26.00 -39.87 5.57
C PHE A 127 27.07 -40.77 6.21
N ASP A 128 27.87 -41.43 5.38
CA ASP A 128 28.90 -42.41 5.79
C ASP A 128 30.25 -41.77 6.16
N GLY A 129 30.33 -40.44 6.12
CA GLY A 129 31.53 -39.68 6.45
C GLY A 129 32.54 -39.58 5.31
N ILE A 130 32.24 -40.10 4.12
CA ILE A 130 33.15 -40.09 2.97
C ILE A 130 32.66 -39.06 1.95
N LEU A 131 33.39 -37.93 1.85
CA LEU A 131 33.07 -36.81 0.95
C LEU A 131 33.15 -37.15 -0.55
N GLU A 132 33.80 -38.25 -0.93
CA GLU A 132 34.02 -38.63 -2.33
C GLU A 132 32.74 -39.11 -3.06
N ASN A 133 31.64 -39.41 -2.34
CA ASN A 133 30.37 -39.85 -2.93
C ASN A 133 29.30 -38.73 -3.05
N TRP A 134 29.61 -37.50 -2.66
CA TRP A 134 28.71 -36.37 -2.87
C TRP A 134 28.71 -35.98 -4.34
N HIS A 135 27.72 -36.50 -5.08
CA HIS A 135 27.47 -36.09 -6.44
C HIS A 135 27.08 -34.61 -6.44
N SER A 136 27.98 -33.76 -6.96
CA SER A 136 27.73 -32.35 -7.17
C SER A 136 26.50 -32.17 -8.06
N PHE A 137 25.47 -31.51 -7.53
CA PHE A 137 24.23 -31.16 -8.24
C PHE A 137 24.40 -30.05 -9.31
N TYR A 138 25.63 -29.71 -9.66
CA TYR A 138 25.95 -28.69 -10.64
C TYR A 138 26.81 -29.28 -11.75
N ASP A 139 26.19 -30.12 -12.59
CA ASP A 139 26.50 -30.10 -14.01
C ASP A 139 25.35 -30.73 -14.79
N SER A 140 24.45 -29.88 -15.29
CA SER A 140 23.62 -30.20 -16.45
C SER A 140 23.35 -28.88 -17.17
N LEU A 141 24.11 -28.65 -18.23
CA LEU A 141 23.86 -27.66 -19.28
C LEU A 141 22.45 -27.80 -19.86
#